data_AF-A0A8C5KIV9-F1
#
_entry.id   AF-A0A8C5KIV9-F1
#
_cell.length_a   1.000
_cell.length_b   1.000
_cell.length_c   1.000
_cell.angle_alpha   90.00
_cell.angle_beta   90.00
_cell.angle_gamma   90.00
#
_symmetry.space_group_name_H-M   'P 1'
#
loop_
_entity.id
_entity.type
_entity.pdbx_description
1 polymer ?
#
loop_
_entity_poly.entity_id
_entity_poly.type
_entity_poly.pdbx_seq_one_letter_code
_entity_poly.pdbx_strand_id
1 'polypeptide(L)'
;RHSWPSALTLRIAMLGKGLLLVGLVVLWTHIYRCTFVNIDKTMHFFPISVEHAIYKFNEDQSDELAYKFLRVRRSQRKIFSHIYLVDMEMGRTICKKHDEDIDNCPLQQGPEEKKVRCIYIMRTIGWFTNFTIFNSTCTQI
;
A
#
# COMPACT_ATOMS: atom_id res chain seq x y z
N ARG A 1 17.71 -56.40 20.50
CA ARG A 1 17.39 -56.93 19.14
C ARG A 1 16.69 -55.80 18.38
N HIS A 2 17.44 -54.97 17.66
CA HIS A 2 16.85 -53.84 16.91
C HIS A 2 16.34 -54.37 15.57
N SER A 3 15.02 -54.37 15.38
CA SER A 3 14.39 -54.63 14.08
C SER A 3 14.62 -53.42 13.17
N TRP A 4 15.34 -53.61 12.06
CA TRP A 4 15.46 -52.56 11.05
C TRP A 4 14.13 -52.36 10.30
N PRO A 5 13.74 -51.10 10.04
CA PRO A 5 12.53 -50.81 9.28
C PRO A 5 12.64 -51.36 7.86
N SER A 6 11.52 -51.87 7.33
CA SER A 6 11.47 -52.39 5.97
C SER A 6 11.69 -51.28 4.94
N ALA A 7 12.25 -51.62 3.78
CA ALA A 7 12.49 -50.66 2.70
C ALA A 7 11.22 -49.89 2.28
N LEU A 8 10.04 -50.51 2.39
CA LEU A 8 8.75 -49.88 2.15
C LEU A 8 8.44 -48.78 3.19
N THR A 9 8.62 -49.06 4.48
CA THR A 9 8.42 -48.06 5.54
C THR A 9 9.37 -46.88 5.43
N LEU A 10 10.63 -47.12 5.03
CA LEU A 10 11.60 -46.06 4.78
C LEU A 10 11.19 -45.20 3.58
N ARG A 11 10.72 -45.80 2.48
CA ARG A 11 10.22 -45.06 1.30
C ARG A 11 9.00 -44.20 1.61
N ILE A 12 8.03 -44.73 2.35
CA ILE A 12 6.83 -43.98 2.76
C ILE A 12 7.22 -42.79 3.65
N ALA A 13 8.13 -42.99 4.61
CA ALA A 13 8.63 -41.91 5.46
C ALA A 13 9.38 -40.83 4.65
N MET A 14 10.18 -41.23 3.65
CA MET A 14 10.89 -40.31 2.76
C MET A 14 9.93 -39.53 1.85
N LEU A 15 8.89 -40.19 1.30
CA LEU A 15 7.81 -39.54 0.55
C LEU A 15 7.03 -38.55 1.41
N GLY A 16 6.67 -38.94 2.64
CA GLY A 16 6.00 -38.07 3.60
C GLY A 16 6.83 -36.84 3.96
N LYS A 17 8.13 -37.01 4.22
CA LYS A 17 9.07 -35.90 4.45
C LYS A 17 9.22 -34.99 3.23
N GLY A 18 9.29 -35.58 2.03
CA GLY A 18 9.33 -34.83 0.77
C GLY A 18 8.07 -33.96 0.59
N LEU A 19 6.89 -34.53 0.78
CA LEU A 19 5.60 -33.82 0.72
C LEU A 19 5.52 -32.69 1.76
N LEU A 20 5.97 -32.93 3.00
CA LEU A 20 6.03 -31.91 4.04
C LEU A 20 6.95 -30.75 3.67
N LEU A 21 8.15 -31.03 3.13
CA LEU A 21 9.09 -30.00 2.68
C LEU A 21 8.51 -29.18 1.53
N VAL A 22 7.87 -29.82 0.54
CA VAL A 22 7.20 -29.12 -0.56
C VAL A 22 6.07 -28.23 -0.03
N GLY A 23 5.24 -28.75 0.89
CA GLY A 23 4.19 -27.98 1.54
C GLY A 23 4.71 -26.74 2.26
N LEU A 24 5.83 -26.86 2.99
CA LEU A 24 6.49 -25.73 3.65
C LEU A 24 7.02 -24.69 2.66
N VAL A 25 7.64 -25.11 1.56
CA VAL A 25 8.14 -24.19 0.51
C VAL A 25 6.99 -23.42 -0.14
N VAL A 26 5.91 -24.12 -0.49
CA VAL A 26 4.71 -23.49 -1.07
C VAL A 26 4.10 -22.49 -0.08
N LEU A 27 3.94 -22.87 1.20
CA LEU A 27 3.41 -21.97 2.21
C LEU A 27 4.30 -20.72 2.39
N TRP A 28 5.62 -20.90 2.45
CA TRP A 28 6.58 -19.81 2.63
C TRP A 28 6.55 -18.82 1.46
N THR A 29 6.50 -19.31 0.22
CA THR A 29 6.39 -18.45 -0.97
C THR A 29 5.08 -17.66 -1.00
N HIS A 30 3.96 -18.27 -0.61
CA HIS A 30 2.68 -17.57 -0.51
C HIS A 30 2.69 -16.47 0.56
N ILE A 31 3.21 -16.76 1.76
CA ILE A 31 3.31 -15.78 2.85
C ILE A 31 4.22 -14.61 2.43
N TYR A 32 5.37 -14.92 1.83
CA TYR A 32 6.33 -13.91 1.42
C TYR A 32 5.74 -12.93 0.39
N ARG A 33 4.98 -13.43 -0.59
CA ARG A 33 4.28 -12.58 -1.59
C ARG A 33 3.15 -11.74 -0.99
N CYS A 34 2.63 -12.11 0.19
CA CYS A 34 1.57 -11.36 0.86
C CYS A 34 2.08 -10.24 1.78
N THR A 35 3.39 -10.14 1.97
CA THR A 35 4.00 -9.22 2.93
C THR A 35 4.19 -7.83 2.33
N PHE A 36 3.93 -6.80 3.13
CA PHE A 36 4.30 -5.42 2.84
C PHE A 36 5.65 -5.09 3.46
N VAL A 37 6.52 -4.46 2.68
CA VAL A 37 7.83 -3.98 3.14
C VAL A 37 7.88 -2.46 3.02
N ASN A 38 8.58 -1.81 3.95
CA ASN A 38 8.82 -0.38 3.87
C ASN A 38 9.67 -0.06 2.64
N ILE A 39 9.33 1.02 1.96
CA ILE A 39 10.06 1.52 0.80
C ILE A 39 10.44 2.97 1.02
N ASP A 40 11.50 3.40 0.35
CA ASP A 40 11.84 4.81 0.27
C ASP A 40 10.72 5.59 -0.44
N LYS A 41 10.45 6.82 0.02
CA LYS A 41 9.41 7.68 -0.57
C LYS A 41 9.77 8.16 -1.98
N THR A 42 11.05 8.13 -2.33
CA THR A 42 11.58 8.43 -3.67
C THR A 42 11.58 7.22 -4.60
N MET A 43 11.15 6.03 -4.11
CA MET A 43 11.07 4.84 -4.94
C MET A 43 10.24 5.10 -6.19
N HIS A 44 10.74 4.62 -7.33
CA HIS A 44 10.13 4.85 -8.63
C HIS A 44 8.63 4.55 -8.63
N PHE A 45 7.84 5.52 -9.11
CA PHE A 45 6.38 5.56 -9.15
C PHE A 45 5.64 5.72 -7.82
N PHE A 46 6.29 5.71 -6.66
CA PHE A 46 5.59 5.98 -5.40
C PHE A 46 5.06 7.42 -5.30
N PRO A 47 5.83 8.48 -5.67
CA PRO A 47 5.31 9.86 -5.63
C PRO A 47 4.06 10.06 -6.49
N ILE A 48 4.06 9.54 -7.72
CA ILE A 48 2.89 9.65 -8.61
C ILE A 48 1.67 8.87 -8.09
N SER A 49 1.88 7.78 -7.32
CA SER A 49 0.79 7.13 -6.58
C SER A 49 0.16 8.07 -5.53
N VAL A 50 0.99 8.83 -4.81
CA VAL A 50 0.55 9.79 -3.79
C VAL A 50 -0.22 10.94 -4.44
N GLU A 51 0.30 11.50 -5.54
CA GLU A 51 -0.36 12.55 -6.31
C GLU A 51 -1.74 12.10 -6.82
N HIS A 52 -1.82 10.89 -7.39
CA HIS A 52 -3.10 10.34 -7.85
C HIS A 52 -4.09 10.14 -6.70
N ALA A 53 -3.62 9.72 -5.52
CA ALA A 53 -4.48 9.56 -4.34
C ALA A 53 -5.02 10.90 -3.84
N ILE A 54 -4.22 11.97 -3.88
CA ILE A 54 -4.65 13.32 -3.51
C ILE A 54 -5.67 13.85 -4.51
N TYR A 55 -5.41 13.69 -5.81
CA TYR A 55 -6.38 14.05 -6.85
C TYR A 55 -7.70 13.32 -6.63
N LYS A 56 -7.68 12.00 -6.48
CA LYS A 56 -8.88 11.20 -6.28
C LYS A 56 -9.62 11.56 -4.99
N PHE A 57 -8.90 11.86 -3.92
CA PHE A 57 -9.50 12.37 -2.68
C PHE A 57 -10.28 13.65 -2.92
N ASN A 58 -9.68 14.65 -3.57
CA ASN A 58 -10.33 15.92 -3.85
C ASN A 58 -11.60 15.75 -4.69
N GLU A 59 -11.55 14.94 -5.75
CA GLU A 59 -12.72 14.67 -6.59
C GLU A 59 -13.86 14.00 -5.82
N ASP A 60 -13.54 13.06 -4.91
CA ASP A 60 -14.54 12.28 -4.19
C ASP A 60 -15.12 13.00 -2.95
N GLN A 61 -14.41 13.98 -2.38
CA GLN A 61 -14.89 14.75 -1.24
C GLN A 61 -15.98 15.74 -1.63
N SER A 62 -16.90 16.08 -0.72
CA SER A 62 -17.93 17.10 -0.97
C SER A 62 -17.51 18.53 -0.61
N ASP A 63 -16.39 18.71 0.10
CA ASP A 63 -15.84 20.05 0.43
C ASP A 63 -15.56 20.83 -0.87
N GLU A 64 -15.77 22.14 -0.91
CA GLU A 64 -15.47 22.94 -2.11
C GLU A 64 -13.97 23.24 -2.21
N LEU A 65 -13.31 23.32 -1.05
CA LEU A 65 -11.90 23.63 -0.95
C LEU A 65 -11.05 22.39 -1.19
N ALA A 66 -9.89 22.61 -1.80
CA ALA A 66 -8.93 21.56 -2.07
C ALA A 66 -8.21 21.12 -0.80
N TYR A 67 -7.76 19.87 -0.79
CA TYR A 67 -6.85 19.33 0.19
C TYR A 67 -5.52 19.05 -0.51
N LYS A 68 -4.42 19.46 0.12
CA LYS A 68 -3.08 19.21 -0.40
C LYS A 68 -2.26 18.31 0.51
N PHE A 69 -1.19 17.76 -0.05
CA PHE A 69 -0.22 16.93 0.65
C PHE A 69 0.40 17.65 1.86
N LEU A 70 0.52 16.96 2.99
CA LEU A 70 1.35 17.40 4.12
C LEU A 70 2.56 16.49 4.31
N ARG A 71 2.32 15.20 4.52
CA ARG A 71 3.39 14.21 4.71
C ARG A 71 2.92 12.77 4.51
N VAL A 72 3.87 11.91 4.16
CA VAL A 72 3.71 10.44 4.25
C VAL A 72 4.23 9.96 5.60
N ARG A 73 3.38 9.27 6.35
CA ARG A 73 3.72 8.58 7.60
C ARG A 73 4.30 7.18 7.34
N ARG A 74 3.73 6.46 6.37
CA ARG A 74 4.17 5.11 5.99
C ARG A 74 4.10 4.93 4.48
N SER A 75 5.21 4.46 3.91
CA SER A 75 5.37 4.09 2.51
C SER A 75 5.73 2.61 2.42
N GLN A 76 4.79 1.79 1.97
CA GLN A 76 4.99 0.35 1.87
C GLN A 76 4.62 -0.17 0.50
N ARG A 77 5.28 -1.25 0.08
CA ARG A 77 4.98 -2.00 -1.13
C ARG A 77 4.82 -3.47 -0.82
N LYS A 78 3.83 -4.11 -1.40
CA LYS A 78 3.69 -5.56 -1.34
C LYS A 78 4.72 -6.22 -2.26
N ILE A 79 5.50 -7.14 -1.71
CA ILE A 79 6.65 -7.76 -2.39
C ILE A 79 6.23 -8.35 -3.75
N PHE A 80 7.08 -8.15 -4.78
CA PHE A 80 6.86 -8.60 -6.17
C PHE A 80 5.52 -8.15 -6.80
N SER A 81 4.93 -7.06 -6.30
CA SER A 81 3.70 -6.50 -6.84
C SER A 81 3.83 -5.02 -7.10
N HIS A 82 2.86 -4.42 -7.78
CA HIS A 82 2.74 -2.96 -7.92
C HIS A 82 1.75 -2.35 -6.93
N ILE A 83 1.50 -3.05 -5.82
CA ILE A 83 0.55 -2.64 -4.80
C ILE A 83 1.29 -1.89 -3.70
N TYR A 84 0.83 -0.68 -3.43
CA TYR A 84 1.35 0.23 -2.43
C TYR A 84 0.34 0.40 -1.30
N LEU A 85 0.87 0.52 -0.09
CA LEU A 85 0.15 1.02 1.07
C LEU A 85 0.73 2.40 1.40
N VAL A 86 -0.13 3.41 1.33
CA VAL A 86 0.21 4.81 1.55
C VAL A 86 -0.57 5.31 2.77
N ASP A 87 0.14 5.64 3.85
CA ASP A 87 -0.44 6.33 5.01
C ASP A 87 0.06 7.78 4.96
N MET A 88 -0.84 8.71 4.67
CA MET A 88 -0.52 10.11 4.43
C MET A 88 -1.47 11.06 5.14
N GLU A 89 -1.00 12.27 5.38
CA GLU A 89 -1.78 13.37 5.92
C GLU A 89 -1.96 14.45 4.85
N MET A 90 -3.16 15.01 4.78
CA MET A 90 -3.54 16.11 3.91
C MET A 90 -4.18 17.23 4.72
N GLY A 91 -4.07 18.46 4.23
CA GLY A 91 -4.64 19.65 4.86
C GLY A 91 -5.49 20.43 3.89
N ARG A 92 -6.62 20.96 4.39
CA ARG A 92 -7.50 21.83 3.61
C ARG A 92 -6.79 23.14 3.29
N THR A 93 -6.95 23.60 2.06
CA THR A 93 -6.40 24.84 1.55
C THR A 93 -7.46 25.92 1.50
N ILE A 94 -7.07 27.13 1.10
CA ILE A 94 -8.01 28.23 0.82
C ILE A 94 -8.48 28.27 -0.65
N CYS A 95 -7.95 27.40 -1.51
CA CYS A 95 -8.27 27.34 -2.92
C CYS A 95 -9.35 26.30 -3.20
N LYS A 96 -10.06 26.47 -4.30
CA LYS A 96 -11.03 25.49 -4.80
C LYS A 96 -10.33 24.34 -5.50
N LYS A 97 -11.01 23.20 -5.64
CA LYS A 97 -10.47 21.97 -6.26
C LYS A 97 -9.99 22.08 -7.70
N HIS A 98 -10.47 23.08 -8.43
CA HIS A 98 -10.14 23.28 -9.84
C HIS A 98 -9.43 24.61 -10.08
N ASP A 99 -8.96 25.25 -9.01
CA ASP A 99 -8.04 26.37 -9.14
C ASP A 99 -6.70 25.86 -9.68
N GLU A 100 -6.02 26.70 -10.46
CA GLU A 100 -4.67 26.40 -10.92
C GLU A 100 -3.73 26.33 -9.70
N ASP A 101 -2.78 25.38 -9.73
CA ASP A 101 -1.66 25.31 -8.78
C ASP A 101 -2.05 25.10 -7.28
N ILE A 102 -2.80 24.04 -7.02
CA ILE A 102 -3.19 23.62 -5.65
C ILE A 102 -1.97 23.33 -4.76
N ASP A 103 -0.86 22.87 -5.33
CA ASP A 103 0.34 22.53 -4.57
C ASP A 103 0.95 23.75 -3.87
N ASN A 104 0.96 24.92 -4.53
CA ASN A 104 1.40 26.17 -3.96
C ASN A 104 0.32 26.90 -3.14
N CYS A 105 -0.94 26.43 -3.18
CA CYS A 105 -2.02 27.03 -2.42
C CYS A 105 -1.78 26.97 -0.89
N PRO A 106 -1.96 28.09 -0.14
CA PRO A 106 -1.82 28.08 1.31
C PRO A 106 -2.81 27.14 2.02
N LEU A 107 -2.36 26.53 3.12
CA LEU A 107 -3.26 25.83 4.04
C LEU A 107 -4.19 26.84 4.71
N GLN A 108 -5.43 26.41 4.94
CA GLN A 108 -6.36 27.20 5.73
C GLN A 108 -5.92 27.24 7.19
N GLN A 109 -6.02 28.41 7.80
CA GLN A 109 -5.65 28.65 9.19
C GLN A 109 -6.87 29.08 10.02
N GLY A 110 -6.77 28.89 11.34
CA GLY A 110 -7.78 29.35 12.28
C GLY A 110 -8.83 28.28 12.63
N PRO A 111 -10.02 28.68 13.11
CA PRO A 111 -11.05 27.75 13.59
C PRO A 111 -11.55 26.75 12.53
N GLU A 112 -11.32 27.07 11.27
CA GLU A 112 -11.74 26.28 10.11
C GLU A 112 -10.64 25.38 9.54
N GLU A 113 -9.48 25.30 10.19
CA GLU A 113 -8.41 24.38 9.79
C GLU A 113 -8.91 22.93 9.85
N LYS A 114 -8.67 22.18 8.76
CA LYS A 114 -9.00 20.76 8.68
C LYS A 114 -7.80 19.98 8.18
N LYS A 115 -7.47 18.92 8.89
CA LYS A 115 -6.49 17.91 8.47
C LYS A 115 -7.14 16.55 8.45
N VAL A 116 -6.69 15.72 7.53
CA VAL A 116 -7.13 14.33 7.42
C VAL A 116 -5.92 13.43 7.33
N ARG A 117 -6.03 12.26 7.95
CA ARG A 117 -5.13 11.14 7.74
C ARG A 117 -5.85 10.10 6.91
N CYS A 118 -5.22 9.67 5.84
CA CYS A 118 -5.76 8.66 4.95
C CYS A 118 -4.78 7.51 4.75
N ILE A 119 -5.31 6.29 4.78
CA ILE A 119 -4.60 5.07 4.44
C ILE A 119 -5.19 4.54 3.14
N TYR A 120 -4.35 4.41 2.13
CA TYR A 120 -4.71 3.86 0.83
C TYR A 120 -4.00 2.54 0.57
N ILE A 121 -4.71 1.61 -0.06
CA ILE A 121 -4.14 0.44 -0.71
C ILE A 121 -4.46 0.55 -2.20
N MET A 122 -3.42 0.72 -3.01
CA MET A 122 -3.59 1.00 -4.43
C MET A 122 -2.57 0.26 -5.28
N ARG A 123 -2.92 -0.05 -6.53
CA ARG A 123 -1.99 -0.50 -7.55
C ARG A 123 -1.55 0.68 -8.41
N THR A 124 -0.25 0.76 -8.68
CA THR A 124 0.31 1.75 -9.61
C THR A 124 1.23 1.10 -10.61
N ILE A 125 0.78 1.04 -11.86
CA ILE A 125 1.58 0.60 -13.00
C ILE A 125 2.06 1.86 -13.71
N GLY A 126 3.14 2.44 -13.18
CA GLY A 126 3.52 3.81 -13.54
C GLY A 126 3.95 4.02 -15.00
N TRP A 127 4.44 2.99 -15.68
CA TRP A 127 4.78 3.08 -17.12
C TRP A 127 3.54 3.13 -18.04
N PHE A 128 2.36 2.78 -17.54
CA PHE A 128 1.08 2.92 -18.26
C PHE A 128 0.15 3.94 -17.60
N THR A 129 0.66 4.74 -16.64
CA THR A 129 -0.14 5.69 -15.83
C THR A 129 -1.46 5.08 -15.33
N ASN A 130 -1.42 3.80 -14.99
CA ASN A 130 -2.60 3.07 -14.56
C ASN A 130 -2.61 2.96 -13.03
N PHE A 131 -3.66 3.51 -12.44
CA PHE A 131 -3.87 3.57 -11.00
C PHE A 131 -5.18 2.86 -10.65
N THR A 132 -5.15 2.06 -9.59
CA THR A 132 -6.36 1.41 -9.08
C THR A 132 -6.35 1.49 -7.57
N ILE A 133 -7.29 2.20 -6.98
CA ILE A 133 -7.48 2.22 -5.53
C ILE A 133 -8.37 1.04 -5.15
N PHE A 134 -7.86 0.14 -4.31
CA PHE A 134 -8.62 -1.00 -3.80
C PHE A 134 -9.34 -0.67 -2.50
N ASN A 135 -8.71 0.16 -1.66
CA ASN A 135 -9.26 0.57 -0.37
C ASN A 135 -8.70 1.95 -0.01
N SER A 136 -9.55 2.77 0.59
CA SER A 136 -9.19 4.02 1.22
C SER A 136 -9.93 4.14 2.55
N THR A 137 -9.22 4.56 3.60
CA THR A 137 -9.81 4.89 4.90
C THR A 137 -9.25 6.22 5.34
N CYS A 138 -10.12 7.20 5.57
CA CYS A 138 -9.75 8.56 5.96
C CYS A 138 -10.42 8.95 7.27
N THR A 139 -9.69 9.67 8.12
CA THR A 139 -10.19 10.22 9.39
C THR A 139 -9.68 11.64 9.57
N GLN A 140 -10.52 12.53 10.09
CA GLN A 140 -10.07 13.86 10.51
C GLN A 140 -9.10 13.75 11.69
N ILE A 141 -8.06 14.59 11.71
CA ILE A 141 -7.01 14.62 12.74
C ILE A 141 -6.71 16.04 13.21
#